data_AF-A0A540LB76-F1
#
_entry.id   AF-A0A540LB76-F1
#
_cell.length_a   1.000
_cell.length_b   1.000
_cell.length_c   1.000
_cell.angle_alpha   90.00
_cell.angle_beta   90.00
_cell.angle_gamma   90.00
#
_symmetry.space_group_name_H-M   'P 1'
#
loop_
_entity.id
_entity.type
_entity.pdbx_description
1 polymer ?
#
loop_
_entity_poly.entity_id
_entity_poly.type
_entity_poly.pdbx_seq_one_letter_code
_entity_poly.pdbx_strand_id
1 'polypeptide(L)'
;MVARGDLGMEIPIENIFLAQKLMIEKANRLGKPVVMATQMIESMIISPRPMCVEATDVANVVLDGTHSVMLSGETAVGAYPEIAVQTMAEISVAAEGSINYMQLLKTKMEVAPMPMSPLESLASSVVQMTNCIKAAMILVLLKGGSTAKLVAKYTPSIPILSVVVPEITTLFECSCSNAAPARHGLVYQLRHSAISQLSSL
;
A
#
# COMPACT_ATOMS: atom_id res chain seq x y z
N MET A 1 0.65 2.83 -11.75
CA MET A 1 1.35 4.04 -11.28
C MET A 1 0.58 5.24 -11.78
N VAL A 2 0.44 6.28 -10.97
CA VAL A 2 -0.18 7.56 -11.32
C VAL A 2 0.92 8.61 -11.28
N ALA A 3 1.36 9.05 -12.46
CA ALA A 3 2.41 10.04 -12.63
C ALA A 3 1.77 11.41 -12.90
N ARG A 4 1.75 12.28 -11.88
CA ARG A 4 1.08 13.59 -11.95
C ARG A 4 1.78 14.57 -12.88
N GLY A 5 3.10 14.55 -12.91
CA GLY A 5 3.89 15.40 -13.80
C GLY A 5 3.53 15.17 -15.26
N ASP A 6 3.49 13.90 -15.70
CA ASP A 6 3.09 13.54 -17.06
C ASP A 6 1.62 13.88 -17.31
N LEU A 7 0.74 13.59 -16.34
CA LEU A 7 -0.69 13.87 -16.47
C LEU A 7 -0.98 15.36 -16.62
N GLY A 8 -0.22 16.23 -15.96
CA GLY A 8 -0.36 17.68 -16.08
C GLY A 8 0.08 18.27 -17.42
N MET A 9 0.75 17.48 -18.25
CA MET A 9 1.05 17.85 -19.65
C MET A 9 -0.08 17.48 -20.60
N GLU A 10 -0.92 16.50 -20.24
CA GLU A 10 -1.92 15.89 -21.13
C GLU A 10 -3.35 16.40 -20.88
N ILE A 11 -3.68 16.80 -19.64
CA ILE A 11 -5.02 17.27 -19.26
C ILE A 11 -4.95 18.63 -18.54
N PRO A 12 -6.05 19.41 -18.52
CA PRO A 12 -6.11 20.66 -17.76
C PRO A 12 -5.74 20.43 -16.29
N ILE A 13 -4.97 21.36 -15.71
CA ILE A 13 -4.39 21.22 -14.37
C ILE A 13 -5.45 21.04 -13.28
N GLU A 14 -6.60 21.68 -13.44
CA GLU A 14 -7.77 21.57 -12.58
C GLU A 14 -8.42 20.16 -12.62
N ASN A 15 -8.14 19.34 -13.62
CA ASN A 15 -8.70 17.99 -13.74
C ASN A 15 -7.77 16.89 -13.19
N ILE A 16 -6.51 17.21 -12.88
CA ILE A 16 -5.52 16.24 -12.39
C ILE A 16 -5.99 15.56 -11.10
N PHE A 17 -6.52 16.34 -10.16
CA PHE A 17 -6.98 15.79 -8.87
C PHE A 17 -8.17 14.82 -9.03
N LEU A 18 -9.07 15.09 -9.99
CA LEU A 18 -10.20 14.21 -10.31
C LEU A 18 -9.70 12.88 -10.89
N ALA A 19 -8.78 12.96 -11.86
CA ALA A 19 -8.20 11.79 -12.49
C ALA A 19 -7.42 10.93 -11.48
N GLN A 20 -6.64 11.55 -10.59
CA GLN A 20 -5.93 10.87 -9.50
C GLN A 20 -6.90 10.08 -8.62
N LYS A 21 -7.91 10.74 -8.03
CA LYS A 21 -8.87 10.10 -7.13
C LYS A 21 -9.58 8.93 -7.81
N LEU A 22 -10.02 9.13 -9.05
CA LEU A 22 -10.71 8.09 -9.83
C LEU A 22 -9.80 6.90 -10.15
N MET A 23 -8.53 7.13 -10.47
CA MET A 23 -7.57 6.04 -10.71
C MET A 23 -7.29 5.23 -9.45
N ILE A 24 -7.08 5.90 -8.31
CA ILE A 24 -6.85 5.25 -7.01
C ILE A 24 -8.08 4.43 -6.62
N GLU A 25 -9.28 5.01 -6.69
CA GLU A 25 -10.54 4.34 -6.35
C GLU A 25 -10.76 3.08 -7.19
N LYS A 26 -10.62 3.18 -8.51
CA LYS A 26 -10.76 2.02 -9.42
C LYS A 26 -9.73 0.93 -9.16
N ALA A 27 -8.48 1.31 -8.88
CA ALA A 27 -7.42 0.35 -8.54
C ALA A 27 -7.76 -0.38 -7.23
N ASN A 28 -8.17 0.36 -6.20
CA ASN A 28 -8.57 -0.17 -4.90
C ASN A 28 -9.76 -1.11 -5.00
N ARG A 29 -10.78 -0.76 -5.79
CA ARG A 29 -11.95 -1.60 -6.04
C ARG A 29 -11.56 -2.95 -6.67
N LEU A 30 -10.60 -2.94 -7.59
CA LEU A 30 -10.07 -4.13 -8.25
C LEU A 30 -9.00 -4.87 -7.42
N GLY A 31 -8.60 -4.34 -6.25
CA GLY A 31 -7.50 -4.88 -5.45
C GLY A 31 -6.13 -4.80 -6.14
N LYS A 32 -5.97 -3.89 -7.10
CA LYS A 32 -4.71 -3.66 -7.80
C LYS A 32 -3.88 -2.62 -7.05
N PRO A 33 -2.56 -2.84 -6.88
CA PRO A 33 -1.71 -1.87 -6.22
C PRO A 33 -1.62 -0.59 -7.06
N VAL A 34 -1.73 0.56 -6.40
CA VAL A 34 -1.54 1.88 -7.01
C VAL A 34 -0.37 2.57 -6.33
N VAL A 35 0.50 3.14 -7.16
CA VAL A 35 1.69 3.88 -6.74
C VAL A 35 1.51 5.31 -7.22
N MET A 36 1.60 6.25 -6.31
CA MET A 36 1.55 7.68 -6.59
C MET A 36 2.96 8.20 -6.76
N ALA A 37 3.22 8.86 -7.88
CA ALA A 37 4.54 9.27 -8.30
C ALA A 37 4.56 10.72 -8.78
N THR A 38 5.75 11.31 -8.71
CA THR A 38 6.11 12.68 -9.14
C THR A 38 5.48 13.80 -8.30
N GLN A 39 6.26 14.86 -8.09
CA GLN A 39 5.85 16.10 -7.39
C GLN A 39 5.31 15.85 -5.97
N MET A 40 5.86 14.87 -5.23
CA MET A 40 5.37 14.53 -3.89
C MET A 40 5.99 15.42 -2.81
N ILE A 41 7.33 15.51 -2.75
CA ILE A 41 8.08 16.39 -1.82
C ILE A 41 9.27 17.03 -2.55
N GLU A 42 9.02 17.56 -3.74
CA GLU A 42 10.05 18.01 -4.70
C GLU A 42 10.97 19.08 -4.14
N SER A 43 10.48 19.98 -3.27
CA SER A 43 11.31 20.98 -2.62
C SER A 43 12.47 20.38 -1.82
N MET A 44 12.35 19.13 -1.40
CA MET A 44 13.40 18.44 -0.64
C MET A 44 14.64 18.04 -1.47
N ILE A 45 14.63 18.27 -2.78
CA ILE A 45 15.84 18.17 -3.61
C ILE A 45 16.91 19.16 -3.11
N ILE A 46 16.50 20.37 -2.72
CA ILE A 46 17.39 21.46 -2.30
C ILE A 46 17.19 21.89 -0.84
N SER A 47 16.11 21.48 -0.20
CA SER A 47 15.75 21.84 1.18
C SER A 47 15.70 20.61 2.09
N PRO A 48 16.12 20.70 3.36
CA PRO A 48 15.98 19.58 4.30
C PRO A 48 14.55 19.39 4.83
N ARG A 49 13.59 20.26 4.45
CA ARG A 49 12.18 20.18 4.86
C ARG A 49 11.24 20.44 3.69
N PRO A 50 10.12 19.70 3.59
CA PRO A 50 9.14 19.92 2.54
C PRO A 50 8.32 21.18 2.83
N MET A 51 7.65 21.68 1.80
CA MET A 51 6.64 22.73 1.98
C MET A 51 5.37 22.16 2.63
N CYS A 52 4.63 23.00 3.36
CA CYS A 52 3.36 22.58 3.98
C CYS A 52 2.39 21.97 2.97
N VAL A 53 2.33 22.55 1.76
CA VAL A 53 1.48 22.06 0.67
C VAL A 53 1.85 20.65 0.21
N GLU A 54 3.14 20.34 0.11
CA GLU A 54 3.66 19.01 -0.27
C GLU A 54 3.33 17.98 0.83
N ALA A 55 3.56 18.34 2.09
CA ALA A 55 3.24 17.45 3.21
C ALA A 55 1.74 17.12 3.28
N THR A 56 0.87 18.11 3.07
CA THR A 56 -0.58 17.89 3.04
C THR A 56 -1.01 17.07 1.83
N ASP A 57 -0.34 17.22 0.70
CA ASP A 57 -0.63 16.48 -0.53
C ASP A 57 -0.28 15.00 -0.39
N VAL A 58 0.91 14.67 0.15
CA VAL A 58 1.27 13.29 0.52
C VAL A 58 0.22 12.67 1.46
N ALA A 59 -0.17 13.39 2.50
CA ALA A 59 -1.15 12.89 3.46
C ALA A 59 -2.50 12.59 2.77
N ASN A 60 -3.00 13.49 1.92
CA ASN A 60 -4.25 13.29 1.19
C ASN A 60 -4.18 12.08 0.25
N VAL A 61 -3.04 11.88 -0.40
CA VAL A 61 -2.81 10.73 -1.29
C VAL A 61 -2.87 9.40 -0.51
N VAL A 62 -2.33 9.36 0.71
CA VAL A 62 -2.45 8.19 1.61
C VAL A 62 -3.90 7.97 2.03
N LEU A 63 -4.63 9.05 2.36
CA LEU A 63 -6.05 8.98 2.73
C LEU A 63 -6.96 8.54 1.57
N ASP A 64 -6.63 8.91 0.34
CA ASP A 64 -7.31 8.43 -0.87
C ASP A 64 -7.11 6.91 -1.07
N GLY A 65 -6.16 6.31 -0.35
CA GLY A 65 -5.89 4.89 -0.35
C GLY A 65 -4.85 4.48 -1.38
N THR A 66 -3.82 5.29 -1.62
CA THR A 66 -2.64 4.80 -2.35
C THR A 66 -1.99 3.64 -1.61
N HIS A 67 -1.40 2.69 -2.34
CA HIS A 67 -0.63 1.60 -1.69
C HIS A 67 0.81 2.01 -1.45
N SER A 68 1.34 2.93 -2.26
CA SER A 68 2.71 3.40 -2.15
C SER A 68 2.83 4.81 -2.70
N VAL A 69 3.78 5.55 -2.13
CA VAL A 69 4.25 6.85 -2.59
C VAL A 69 5.68 6.67 -3.09
N MET A 70 6.01 7.32 -4.20
CA MET A 70 7.31 7.20 -4.86
C MET A 70 8.07 8.52 -4.77
N LEU A 71 9.33 8.43 -4.37
CA LEU A 71 10.32 9.49 -4.49
C LEU A 71 11.08 9.33 -5.81
N SER A 72 11.36 10.45 -6.46
CA SER A 72 12.02 10.54 -7.75
C SER A 72 13.35 11.28 -7.61
N GLY A 73 13.37 12.57 -7.97
CA GLY A 73 14.57 13.40 -7.92
C GLY A 73 15.09 13.60 -6.49
N GLU A 74 14.18 13.55 -5.51
CA GLU A 74 14.47 13.73 -4.09
C GLU A 74 15.50 12.72 -3.57
N THR A 75 15.42 11.46 -4.02
CA THR A 75 16.36 10.40 -3.64
C THR A 75 17.45 10.16 -4.68
N ALA A 76 17.17 10.44 -5.97
CA ALA A 76 18.11 10.14 -7.05
C ALA A 76 19.26 11.15 -7.15
N VAL A 77 18.95 12.45 -6.99
CA VAL A 77 19.90 13.57 -7.17
C VAL A 77 19.79 14.63 -6.07
N GLY A 78 18.85 14.48 -5.13
CA GLY A 78 18.61 15.44 -4.07
C GLY A 78 19.73 15.50 -3.04
N ALA A 79 19.86 16.65 -2.37
CA ALA A 79 20.85 16.87 -1.32
C ALA A 79 20.52 16.13 -0.01
N TYR A 80 19.27 15.71 0.19
CA TYR A 80 18.78 15.12 1.45
C TYR A 80 17.99 13.81 1.26
N PRO A 81 18.57 12.78 0.59
CA PRO A 81 17.83 11.57 0.20
C PRO A 81 17.30 10.77 1.40
N GLU A 82 18.09 10.60 2.46
CA GLU A 82 17.69 9.87 3.67
C GLU A 82 16.57 10.60 4.43
N ILE A 83 16.71 11.92 4.59
CA ILE A 83 15.73 12.76 5.28
C ILE A 83 14.41 12.81 4.48
N ALA A 84 14.48 12.83 3.14
CA ALA A 84 13.29 12.78 2.29
C ALA A 84 12.50 11.48 2.50
N VAL A 85 13.18 10.32 2.51
CA VAL A 85 12.54 9.02 2.80
C VAL A 85 11.92 9.00 4.19
N GLN A 86 12.65 9.48 5.20
CA GLN A 86 12.16 9.51 6.57
C GLN A 86 10.94 10.45 6.72
N THR A 87 11.00 11.63 6.14
CA THR A 87 9.89 12.61 6.18
C THR A 87 8.65 12.05 5.49
N MET A 88 8.82 11.40 4.33
CA MET A 88 7.72 10.73 3.62
C MET A 88 7.08 9.61 4.47
N ALA A 89 7.90 8.82 5.16
CA ALA A 89 7.42 7.79 6.08
C ALA A 89 6.64 8.38 7.27
N GLU A 90 7.16 9.44 7.90
CA GLU A 90 6.50 10.12 9.03
C GLU A 90 5.12 10.69 8.63
N ILE A 91 5.02 11.35 7.47
CA ILE A 91 3.75 11.86 6.95
C ILE A 91 2.77 10.72 6.68
N SER A 92 3.25 9.63 6.08
CA SER A 92 2.40 8.47 5.76
C SER A 92 1.84 7.81 7.02
N VAL A 93 2.67 7.63 8.06
CA VAL A 93 2.25 7.09 9.36
C VAL A 93 1.22 8.00 10.03
N ALA A 94 1.45 9.31 10.00
CA ALA A 94 0.49 10.27 10.55
C ALA A 94 -0.87 10.23 9.83
N ALA A 95 -0.86 10.14 8.50
CA ALA A 95 -2.07 10.04 7.69
C ALA A 95 -2.82 8.72 7.97
N GLU A 96 -2.11 7.58 7.98
CA GLU A 96 -2.69 6.27 8.31
C GLU A 96 -3.35 6.24 9.70
N GLY A 97 -2.77 6.94 10.68
CA GLY A 97 -3.32 7.05 12.03
C GLY A 97 -4.71 7.70 12.09
N SER A 98 -5.11 8.45 11.05
CA SER A 98 -6.44 9.08 10.98
C SER A 98 -7.50 8.25 10.25
N ILE A 99 -7.11 7.10 9.67
CA ILE A 99 -8.01 6.26 8.87
C ILE A 99 -8.94 5.44 9.79
N ASN A 100 -10.25 5.57 9.56
CA ASN A 100 -11.24 4.68 10.18
C ASN A 100 -11.35 3.36 9.38
N TYR A 101 -10.50 2.39 9.73
CA TYR A 101 -10.45 1.09 9.06
C TYR A 101 -11.77 0.30 9.13
N MET A 102 -12.58 0.50 10.17
CA MET A 102 -13.89 -0.16 10.30
C MET A 102 -14.87 0.36 9.26
N GLN A 103 -14.89 1.67 9.02
CA GLN A 103 -15.71 2.27 7.98
C GLN A 103 -15.20 1.91 6.59
N LEU A 104 -13.87 1.96 6.39
CA LEU A 104 -13.24 1.59 5.13
C LEU A 104 -13.58 0.15 4.71
N LEU A 105 -13.53 -0.80 5.65
CA LEU A 105 -13.91 -2.19 5.41
C LEU A 105 -15.36 -2.31 4.94
N LYS A 106 -16.30 -1.62 5.61
CA LYS A 106 -17.73 -1.64 5.25
C LYS A 106 -17.95 -1.13 3.82
N THR A 107 -17.38 0.02 3.48
CA THR A 107 -17.47 0.58 2.12
C THR A 107 -16.90 -0.38 1.07
N LYS A 108 -15.79 -1.07 1.38
CA LYS A 108 -15.23 -2.07 0.47
C LYS A 108 -16.10 -3.32 0.32
N MET A 109 -16.79 -3.74 1.38
CA MET A 109 -17.73 -4.87 1.34
C MET A 109 -18.99 -4.54 0.53
N GLU A 110 -19.49 -3.30 0.60
CA GLU A 110 -20.67 -2.84 -0.16
C GLU A 110 -20.45 -2.89 -1.68
N VAL A 111 -19.22 -2.64 -2.13
CA VAL A 111 -18.87 -2.57 -3.56
C VAL A 111 -18.35 -3.91 -4.10
N ALA A 112 -18.13 -4.90 -3.22
CA ALA A 112 -17.61 -6.20 -3.60
C ALA A 112 -18.60 -7.02 -4.45
N PRO A 113 -18.13 -7.84 -5.40
CA PRO A 113 -19.00 -8.63 -6.27
C PRO A 113 -19.77 -9.70 -5.47
N MET A 114 -21.03 -9.91 -5.84
CA MET A 114 -21.87 -10.97 -5.27
C MET A 114 -22.35 -11.91 -6.39
N PRO A 115 -22.25 -13.25 -6.22
CA PRO A 115 -21.63 -13.93 -5.09
C PRO A 115 -20.10 -13.79 -5.08
N MET A 116 -19.51 -13.67 -3.89
CA MET A 116 -18.05 -13.66 -3.73
C MET A 116 -17.45 -15.04 -3.98
N SER A 117 -16.19 -15.09 -4.44
CA SER A 117 -15.42 -16.33 -4.46
C SER A 117 -15.13 -16.82 -3.03
N PRO A 118 -14.90 -18.14 -2.81
CA PRO A 118 -14.58 -18.66 -1.47
C PRO A 118 -13.36 -17.99 -0.83
N LEU A 119 -12.31 -17.71 -1.62
CA LEU A 119 -11.10 -17.05 -1.12
C LEU A 119 -11.34 -15.59 -0.73
N GLU A 120 -12.18 -14.88 -1.48
CA GLU A 120 -12.53 -13.49 -1.18
C GLU A 120 -13.46 -13.37 0.03
N SER A 121 -14.40 -14.32 0.17
CA SER A 121 -15.25 -14.46 1.36
C SER A 121 -14.41 -14.73 2.62
N LEU A 122 -13.41 -15.63 2.53
CA LEU A 122 -12.46 -15.85 3.62
C LEU A 122 -11.63 -14.60 3.93
N ALA A 123 -11.10 -13.92 2.91
CA ALA A 123 -10.27 -12.74 3.09
C ALA A 123 -11.03 -11.60 3.80
N SER A 124 -12.25 -11.29 3.36
CA SER A 124 -13.11 -10.30 4.00
C SER A 124 -13.46 -10.67 5.44
N SER A 125 -13.81 -11.93 5.69
CA SER A 125 -14.13 -12.44 7.03
C SER A 125 -12.94 -12.35 7.99
N VAL A 126 -11.73 -12.67 7.52
CA VAL A 126 -10.50 -12.56 8.33
C VAL A 126 -10.26 -11.10 8.72
N VAL A 127 -10.34 -10.16 7.78
CA VAL A 127 -10.15 -8.73 8.10
C VAL A 127 -11.22 -8.23 9.07
N GLN A 128 -12.48 -8.65 8.89
CA GLN A 128 -13.54 -8.32 9.85
C GLN A 128 -13.26 -8.89 11.24
N MET A 129 -12.85 -10.15 11.33
CA MET A 129 -12.56 -10.83 12.59
C MET A 129 -11.40 -10.16 13.33
N THR A 130 -10.36 -9.70 12.62
CA THR A 130 -9.20 -9.04 13.23
C THR A 130 -9.58 -7.77 14.00
N ASN A 131 -10.58 -7.03 13.52
CA ASN A 131 -11.12 -5.88 14.23
C ASN A 131 -11.96 -6.28 15.45
N CYS A 132 -12.67 -7.41 15.41
CA CYS A 132 -13.45 -7.92 16.54
C CYS A 132 -12.56 -8.42 17.69
N ILE A 133 -11.51 -9.18 17.37
CA ILE A 133 -10.63 -9.81 18.37
C ILE A 133 -9.41 -8.94 18.74
N LYS A 134 -9.20 -7.82 18.04
CA LYS A 134 -8.00 -6.97 18.17
C LYS A 134 -6.71 -7.76 18.00
N ALA A 135 -6.62 -8.54 16.92
CA ALA A 135 -5.43 -9.34 16.61
C ALA A 135 -4.20 -8.45 16.41
N ALA A 136 -3.00 -8.97 16.70
CA ALA A 136 -1.76 -8.24 16.48
C ALA A 136 -1.29 -8.27 15.00
N MET A 137 -1.57 -9.36 14.28
CA MET A 137 -1.09 -9.60 12.93
C MET A 137 -1.96 -10.63 12.20
N ILE A 138 -2.01 -10.57 10.86
CA ILE A 138 -2.58 -11.62 10.00
C ILE A 138 -1.44 -12.43 9.40
N LEU A 139 -1.43 -13.75 9.65
CA LEU A 139 -0.52 -14.67 8.99
C LEU A 139 -1.22 -15.31 7.79
N VAL A 140 -0.65 -15.15 6.60
CA VAL A 140 -1.15 -15.78 5.36
C VAL A 140 -0.13 -16.79 4.88
N LEU A 141 -0.42 -18.07 5.09
CA LEU A 141 0.32 -19.19 4.53
C LEU A 141 -0.12 -19.39 3.08
N LEU A 142 0.81 -19.33 2.14
CA LEU A 142 0.47 -19.35 0.73
C LEU A 142 1.47 -20.16 -0.10
N LYS A 143 0.93 -20.96 -1.01
CA LYS A 143 1.70 -21.58 -2.10
C LYS A 143 1.93 -20.61 -3.27
N GLY A 144 1.07 -19.60 -3.39
CA GLY A 144 1.16 -18.50 -4.36
C GLY A 144 0.40 -17.26 -3.85
N GLY A 145 0.82 -16.04 -4.19
CA GLY A 145 0.41 -14.82 -3.48
C GLY A 145 -0.88 -14.15 -3.95
N SER A 146 -1.85 -14.92 -4.45
CA SER A 146 -3.20 -14.42 -4.71
C SER A 146 -3.97 -14.16 -3.42
N THR A 147 -3.83 -15.00 -2.40
CA THR A 147 -4.54 -14.86 -1.11
C THR A 147 -4.13 -13.61 -0.35
N ALA A 148 -2.83 -13.30 -0.26
CA ALA A 148 -2.34 -12.10 0.40
C ALA A 148 -2.87 -10.82 -0.25
N LYS A 149 -2.97 -10.79 -1.59
CA LYS A 149 -3.58 -9.68 -2.34
C LYS A 149 -5.06 -9.50 -2.00
N LEU A 150 -5.81 -10.58 -1.85
CA LEU A 150 -7.23 -10.53 -1.47
C LEU A 150 -7.41 -10.02 -0.03
N VAL A 151 -6.56 -10.42 0.91
CA VAL A 151 -6.59 -9.88 2.28
C VAL A 151 -6.26 -8.38 2.26
N ALA A 152 -5.21 -8.00 1.56
CA ALA A 152 -4.78 -6.61 1.48
C ALA A 152 -5.77 -5.69 0.74
N LYS A 153 -6.56 -6.24 -0.20
CA LYS A 153 -7.68 -5.54 -0.85
C LYS A 153 -8.64 -4.92 0.17
N TYR A 154 -8.88 -5.59 1.30
CA TYR A 154 -9.77 -5.09 2.36
C TYR A 154 -9.09 -4.16 3.38
N THR A 155 -7.80 -3.86 3.19
CA THR A 155 -7.01 -2.89 3.97
C THR A 155 -7.17 -3.06 5.48
N PRO A 156 -6.64 -4.17 6.05
CA PRO A 156 -6.68 -4.37 7.49
C PRO A 156 -5.95 -3.26 8.25
N SER A 157 -6.38 -3.05 9.48
CA SER A 157 -5.77 -2.13 10.44
C SER A 157 -4.50 -2.69 11.08
N ILE A 158 -4.03 -3.87 10.67
CA ILE A 158 -2.91 -4.62 11.27
C ILE A 158 -2.01 -5.18 10.17
N PRO A 159 -0.73 -5.44 10.47
CA PRO A 159 0.21 -5.97 9.47
C PRO A 159 -0.20 -7.36 8.95
N ILE A 160 0.12 -7.61 7.68
CA ILE A 160 -0.05 -8.90 7.02
C ILE A 160 1.33 -9.54 6.81
N LEU A 161 1.57 -10.69 7.44
CA LEU A 161 2.76 -11.50 7.20
C LEU A 161 2.43 -12.60 6.21
N SER A 162 3.02 -12.52 5.02
CA SER A 162 2.87 -13.52 3.98
C SER A 162 4.03 -14.52 4.04
N VAL A 163 3.72 -15.78 4.28
CA VAL A 163 4.71 -16.86 4.31
C VAL A 163 4.52 -17.75 3.10
N VAL A 164 5.52 -17.77 2.22
CA VAL A 164 5.51 -18.60 1.02
C VAL A 164 6.04 -19.98 1.37
N VAL A 165 5.21 -21.00 1.23
CA VAL A 165 5.63 -22.39 1.39
C VAL A 165 5.99 -22.94 0.01
N PRO A 166 7.26 -23.27 -0.25
CA PRO A 166 7.65 -23.85 -1.53
C PRO A 166 7.07 -25.26 -1.70
N GLU A 167 6.72 -25.63 -2.93
CA GLU A 167 6.46 -27.03 -3.26
C GLU A 167 7.77 -27.73 -3.58
N ILE A 168 8.07 -28.80 -2.83
CA ILE A 168 9.21 -29.67 -3.09
C ILE A 168 8.79 -30.60 -4.22
N THR A 169 9.22 -30.30 -5.45
CA THR A 169 8.86 -31.10 -6.62
C THR A 169 9.78 -32.34 -6.76
N THR A 170 11.05 -32.24 -6.32
CA THR A 170 12.01 -33.35 -6.20
C THR A 170 13.03 -33.08 -5.06
N LEU A 171 13.76 -34.12 -4.60
CA LEU A 171 14.65 -34.12 -3.42
C LEU A 171 15.73 -33.00 -3.36
N PHE A 172 15.98 -32.26 -4.44
CA PHE A 172 16.98 -31.17 -4.48
C PHE A 172 16.56 -29.92 -5.28
N GLU A 173 15.31 -29.81 -5.75
CA GLU A 173 14.85 -28.63 -6.49
C GLU A 173 13.57 -28.05 -5.86
N CYS A 174 13.73 -26.88 -5.25
CA CYS A 174 12.66 -26.05 -4.72
C CYS A 174 12.18 -25.11 -5.83
N SER A 175 11.03 -25.38 -6.44
CA SER A 175 10.43 -24.47 -7.41
C SER A 175 9.30 -23.68 -6.76
N CYS A 176 9.45 -22.36 -6.68
CA CYS A 176 8.36 -21.47 -6.31
C CYS A 176 7.58 -21.16 -7.58
N SER A 177 6.36 -21.67 -7.74
CA SER A 177 5.56 -21.56 -8.97
C SER A 177 5.21 -20.12 -9.42
N ASN A 178 5.63 -19.11 -8.66
CA ASN A 178 5.93 -17.77 -9.13
C ASN A 178 6.56 -17.00 -7.96
N ALA A 179 7.75 -16.42 -8.13
CA ALA A 179 8.39 -15.56 -7.11
C ALA A 179 7.82 -14.11 -7.10
N ALA A 180 7.12 -13.73 -8.17
CA ALA A 180 6.46 -12.42 -8.29
C ALA A 180 5.48 -12.09 -7.14
N PRO A 181 4.65 -13.01 -6.61
CA PRO A 181 3.67 -12.71 -5.57
C PRO A 181 4.29 -12.45 -4.20
N ALA A 182 5.46 -13.05 -3.90
CA ALA A 182 6.24 -12.77 -2.68
C ALA A 182 6.75 -11.31 -2.69
N ARG A 183 7.21 -10.84 -3.86
CA ARG A 183 7.61 -9.44 -4.07
C ARG A 183 6.42 -8.46 -3.98
N HIS A 184 5.22 -8.89 -4.38
CA HIS A 184 4.01 -8.07 -4.20
C HIS A 184 3.59 -7.99 -2.73
N GLY A 185 3.86 -9.01 -1.90
CA GLY A 185 3.57 -8.97 -0.45
C GLY A 185 4.24 -7.80 0.26
N LEU A 186 5.45 -7.43 -0.18
CA LEU A 186 6.19 -6.23 0.28
C LEU A 186 5.49 -4.90 -0.06
N VAL A 187 4.61 -4.89 -1.07
CA VAL A 187 3.89 -3.68 -1.51
C VAL A 187 2.63 -3.42 -0.67
N TYR A 188 2.18 -4.39 0.15
CA TYR A 188 0.86 -4.30 0.79
C TYR A 188 0.82 -3.80 2.23
N GLN A 189 1.95 -3.60 2.90
CA GLN A 189 2.12 -2.73 4.09
C GLN A 189 3.43 -3.08 4.79
N LEU A 190 4.49 -2.29 4.57
CA LEU A 190 5.59 -2.21 5.52
C LEU A 190 5.21 -1.17 6.58
N ARG A 191 4.47 -1.58 7.60
CA ARG A 191 4.26 -0.73 8.77
C ARG A 191 5.51 -0.74 9.64
N HIS A 192 5.95 0.45 10.05
CA HIS A 192 7.15 0.67 10.86
C HIS A 192 7.16 -0.13 12.18
N SER A 193 5.98 -0.52 12.73
CA SER A 193 5.95 -1.34 13.94
C SER A 193 6.52 -2.75 13.72
N ALA A 194 6.36 -3.33 12.52
CA ALA A 194 6.92 -4.64 12.21
C ALA A 194 8.46 -4.60 12.09
N ILE A 195 9.03 -3.50 11.59
CA ILE A 195 10.49 -3.34 11.46
C ILE A 195 11.14 -3.12 12.85
N SER A 196 10.49 -2.39 13.75
CA SER A 196 10.96 -2.26 15.14
C SER A 196 10.91 -3.57 15.94
N GLN A 197 9.96 -4.46 15.63
CA GLN A 197 9.84 -5.76 16.31
C GLN A 197 10.66 -6.88 15.65
N LEU A 198 10.99 -6.77 14.36
CA LEU A 198 11.86 -7.73 13.66
C LEU A 198 13.35 -7.43 13.83
N SER A 199 13.73 -6.21 14.23
CA SER A 199 15.12 -5.86 14.58
C SER A 199 15.51 -6.24 16.02
N SER A 200 14.55 -6.75 16.81
CA SER A 200 14.74 -7.22 18.19
C SER A 200 14.62 -8.75 18.34
N LEU A 201 14.61 -9.48 17.22
CA LEU A 201 14.73 -10.94 17.12
C LEU A 201 16.00 -11.30 16.36
#